data_AF-A0A199UI88-F1
#
_entry.id   AF-A0A199UI88-F1
#
_cell.length_a   1.000
_cell.length_b   1.000
_cell.length_c   1.000
_cell.angle_alpha   90.00
_cell.angle_beta   90.00
_cell.angle_gamma   90.00
#
_symmetry.space_group_name_H-M   'P 1'
#
loop_
_entity.id
_entity.type
_entity.pdbx_description
1 polymer ?
#
loop_
_entity_poly.entity_id
_entity_poly.type
_entity_poly.pdbx_seq_one_letter_code
_entity_poly.pdbx_strand_id
1 'polypeptide(L)'
;MHSTPPHPPPPHPQSFPHNSPKDPRGHPLLCVLLLSLLSLLLLLLSLSSPHSPPPPSSSSSDAAASAAAAAAGVAEIPSIAYLISGRSGDGDRILRLLLAAYHPGNLYLLHLDRAAPRAQRERLARAARAALRGGARNVHVVGEPDFANPRGASALAAALHGAAVLLRLSPRWGWFVNLDASDYPLVTQDGDSSVILSRKFIEYCILGTNNLPRTLLMYYSNMPSPHLNYFHTVLCNSPEFNRTVVNHNLHYVTWDMSSRKEPRLLTLDDVANLTRSGVAFATQFAKDDPALDRIDQEILGRGPGRVVPGGWCLGGGRGDPCSKWGSPNVLRPGRRAMDLANAIAQLLTPENLYSHQCIWD
;
A
#
# COMPACT_ATOMS: atom_id res chain seq x y z
N MET A 1 -61.51 56.43 -21.72
CA MET A 1 -60.85 57.30 -20.71
C MET A 1 -61.27 56.81 -19.33
N HIS A 2 -60.33 56.40 -18.49
CA HIS A 2 -60.56 56.19 -17.06
C HIS A 2 -59.35 56.73 -16.31
N SER A 3 -59.57 57.75 -15.47
CA SER A 3 -58.53 58.36 -14.64
C SER A 3 -58.64 57.79 -13.23
N THR A 4 -57.62 57.09 -12.76
CA THR A 4 -57.52 56.66 -11.37
C THR A 4 -57.13 57.84 -10.46
N PRO A 5 -57.69 57.94 -9.25
CA PRO A 5 -57.28 58.96 -8.29
C PRO A 5 -55.87 58.68 -7.72
N PRO A 6 -55.12 59.71 -7.30
CA PRO A 6 -53.78 59.54 -6.75
C PRO A 6 -53.79 58.87 -5.36
N HIS A 7 -52.79 58.03 -5.09
CA HIS A 7 -52.56 57.47 -3.76
C HIS A 7 -52.03 58.54 -2.76
N PRO A 8 -52.33 58.40 -1.46
CA PRO A 8 -51.76 59.26 -0.42
C PRO A 8 -50.24 59.01 -0.25
N PRO A 9 -49.48 60.01 0.24
CA PRO A 9 -48.04 59.87 0.48
C PRO A 9 -47.73 58.89 1.63
N PRO A 10 -46.54 58.24 1.62
CA PRO A 10 -46.13 57.34 2.70
C PRO A 10 -45.84 58.10 4.00
N PRO A 11 -46.01 57.46 5.18
CA PRO A 11 -45.71 58.08 6.46
C PRO A 11 -44.22 58.33 6.65
N HIS A 12 -43.87 59.39 7.39
CA HIS A 12 -42.48 59.68 7.76
C HIS A 12 -41.88 58.54 8.61
N PRO A 13 -40.59 58.20 8.42
CA PRO A 13 -39.92 57.17 9.20
C PRO A 13 -39.80 57.57 10.68
N GLN A 14 -40.21 56.69 11.58
CA GLN A 14 -40.04 56.89 13.01
C GLN A 14 -38.54 56.78 13.39
N SER A 15 -38.06 57.72 14.20
CA SER A 15 -36.65 57.74 14.64
C SER A 15 -36.41 56.66 15.71
N PHE A 16 -35.84 55.52 15.31
CA PHE A 16 -35.34 54.53 16.26
C PHE A 16 -34.20 55.12 17.10
N PRO A 17 -34.19 54.96 18.43
CA PRO A 17 -33.10 55.44 19.29
C PRO A 17 -31.83 54.63 19.00
N HIS A 18 -30.86 55.27 18.37
CA HIS A 18 -29.61 54.64 17.94
C HIS A 18 -28.67 54.41 19.13
N ASN A 19 -28.94 53.35 19.90
CA ASN A 19 -28.15 52.95 21.06
C ASN A 19 -26.80 52.36 20.61
N SER A 20 -25.88 53.24 20.21
CA SER A 20 -24.50 52.87 19.87
C SER A 20 -23.81 52.26 21.10
N PRO A 21 -23.26 51.03 21.02
CA PRO A 21 -22.54 50.45 22.13
C PRO A 21 -21.32 51.31 22.46
N LYS A 22 -21.09 51.61 23.74
CA LYS A 22 -19.92 52.37 24.19
C LYS A 22 -18.65 51.56 23.89
N ASP A 23 -17.86 52.09 22.98
CA ASP A 23 -16.57 51.55 22.52
C ASP A 23 -15.60 51.32 23.72
N PRO A 24 -15.27 50.06 24.08
CA PRO A 24 -14.45 49.75 25.24
C PRO A 24 -12.94 49.90 24.91
N ARG A 25 -12.51 51.13 24.61
CA ARG A 25 -11.11 51.49 24.35
C ARG A 25 -10.26 51.35 25.61
N GLY A 26 -9.76 50.14 25.86
CA GLY A 26 -8.88 49.86 27.00
C GLY A 26 -7.87 48.74 26.77
N HIS A 27 -8.30 47.57 26.27
CA HIS A 27 -7.51 46.34 26.45
C HIS A 27 -7.15 45.46 25.23
N PRO A 28 -7.34 45.84 23.94
CA PRO A 28 -6.98 44.94 22.83
C PRO A 28 -5.47 44.61 22.81
N LEU A 29 -4.61 45.62 23.02
CA LEU A 29 -3.16 45.45 23.15
C LEU A 29 -2.76 44.56 24.33
N LEU A 30 -3.45 44.68 25.47
CA LEU A 30 -3.19 43.88 26.66
C LEU A 30 -3.57 42.40 26.43
N CYS A 31 -4.71 42.13 25.80
CA CYS A 31 -5.11 40.77 25.42
C CYS A 31 -4.14 40.14 24.42
N VAL A 32 -3.68 40.90 23.42
CA VAL A 32 -2.67 40.41 22.44
C VAL A 32 -1.33 40.12 23.13
N LEU A 33 -0.88 40.96 24.06
CA LEU A 33 0.32 40.71 24.88
C LEU A 33 0.18 39.49 25.79
N LEU A 34 -0.97 39.30 26.44
CA LEU A 34 -1.22 38.13 27.28
C LEU A 34 -1.26 36.83 26.46
N LEU A 35 -1.84 36.86 25.26
CA LEU A 35 -1.87 35.70 24.35
C LEU A 35 -0.49 35.38 23.78
N SER A 36 0.33 36.38 23.43
CA SER A 36 1.69 36.14 22.95
C SER A 36 2.64 35.67 24.06
N LEU A 37 2.51 36.21 25.28
CA LEU A 37 3.22 35.73 26.47
C LEU A 37 2.82 34.29 26.84
N LEU A 38 1.53 33.94 26.77
CA LEU A 38 1.06 32.58 27.01
C LEU A 38 1.60 31.60 25.96
N SER A 39 1.59 31.99 24.68
CA SER A 39 2.16 31.20 23.58
C SER A 39 3.67 30.97 23.76
N LEU A 40 4.41 32.03 24.11
CA LEU A 40 5.85 31.94 24.38
C LEU A 40 6.15 31.09 25.63
N LEU A 41 5.34 31.19 26.69
CA LEU A 41 5.47 30.35 27.88
C LEU A 41 5.23 28.87 27.56
N LEU A 42 4.21 28.55 26.76
CA LEU A 42 3.93 27.18 26.30
C LEU A 42 5.06 26.62 25.42
N LEU A 43 5.67 27.46 24.57
CA LEU A 43 6.84 27.09 23.77
C LEU A 43 8.07 26.84 24.65
N LEU A 44 8.33 27.70 25.64
CA LEU A 44 9.42 27.52 26.59
C LEU A 44 9.22 26.29 27.47
N LEU A 45 7.99 25.98 27.87
CA LEU A 45 7.65 24.76 28.61
C LEU A 45 7.89 23.49 27.78
N SER A 46 7.58 23.50 26.48
CA SER A 46 7.87 22.36 25.59
C SER A 46 9.37 22.18 25.34
N LEU A 47 10.13 23.27 25.25
CA LEU A 47 11.60 23.28 25.21
C LEU A 47 12.26 22.87 26.53
N SER A 48 11.57 23.05 27.67
CA SER A 48 12.06 22.69 29.01
C SER A 48 11.80 21.23 29.39
N SER A 49 11.12 20.47 28.54
CA SER A 49 10.86 19.05 28.80
C SER A 49 12.17 18.25 28.76
N PRO A 50 12.57 17.57 29.86
CA PRO A 50 13.87 16.91 29.92
C PRO A 50 13.93 15.80 28.88
N HIS A 51 14.90 15.90 27.96
CA HIS A 51 15.18 14.85 26.99
C HIS A 51 15.61 13.59 27.73
N SER A 52 14.70 12.61 27.81
CA SER A 52 15.11 11.21 28.03
C SER A 52 16.14 10.85 26.96
N PRO A 53 17.35 10.37 27.34
CA PRO A 53 18.32 9.95 26.34
C PRO A 53 17.72 8.83 25.47
N PRO A 54 18.03 8.78 24.17
CA PRO A 54 17.60 7.67 23.33
C PRO A 54 18.12 6.35 23.92
N PRO A 55 17.37 5.24 23.82
CA PRO A 55 17.89 3.94 24.22
C PRO A 55 19.17 3.64 23.42
N PRO A 56 20.19 3.00 24.03
CA PRO A 56 21.44 2.71 23.35
C PRO A 56 21.18 1.89 22.09
N SER A 57 21.71 2.35 20.96
CA SER A 57 21.39 1.80 19.65
C SER A 57 21.95 0.38 19.49
N SER A 58 21.07 -0.63 19.54
CA SER A 58 21.40 -2.03 19.24
C SER A 58 21.74 -2.30 17.77
N SER A 59 21.81 -1.25 16.94
CA SER A 59 22.22 -1.35 15.54
C SER A 59 23.62 -1.95 15.36
N SER A 60 24.49 -1.88 16.38
CA SER A 60 25.82 -2.52 16.35
C SER A 60 25.74 -4.05 16.37
N SER A 61 24.84 -4.67 17.12
CA SER A 61 24.66 -6.13 17.10
C SER A 61 24.03 -6.60 15.79
N ASP A 62 23.06 -5.85 15.28
CA ASP A 62 22.28 -6.27 14.12
C ASP A 62 23.05 -6.04 12.81
N ALA A 63 23.82 -4.96 12.72
CA ALA A 63 24.78 -4.75 11.62
C ALA A 63 25.93 -5.76 11.67
N ALA A 64 26.44 -6.12 12.86
CA ALA A 64 27.44 -7.17 13.00
C ALA A 64 26.87 -8.55 12.62
N ALA A 65 25.62 -8.85 12.97
CA ALA A 65 24.95 -10.09 12.58
C ALA A 65 24.71 -10.17 11.07
N SER A 66 24.28 -9.07 10.43
CA SER A 66 24.13 -8.99 8.97
C SER A 66 25.48 -9.11 8.24
N ALA A 67 26.53 -8.43 8.73
CA ALA A 67 27.89 -8.57 8.20
C ALA A 67 28.45 -9.98 8.40
N ALA A 68 28.16 -10.65 9.52
CA ALA A 68 28.55 -12.03 9.77
C ALA A 68 27.78 -13.03 8.88
N ALA A 69 26.49 -12.80 8.61
CA ALA A 69 25.71 -13.61 7.67
C ALA A 69 26.24 -13.49 6.23
N ALA A 70 26.58 -12.26 5.80
CA ALA A 70 27.22 -12.01 4.52
C ALA A 70 28.62 -12.66 4.44
N ALA A 71 29.43 -12.56 5.50
CA ALA A 71 30.74 -13.22 5.58
C ALA A 71 30.65 -14.76 5.64
N ALA A 72 29.53 -15.32 6.13
CA ALA A 72 29.24 -16.74 6.13
C ALA A 72 28.70 -17.29 4.79
N GLY A 73 28.52 -16.43 3.77
CA GLY A 73 28.01 -16.83 2.46
C GLY A 73 26.54 -17.27 2.45
N VAL A 74 25.81 -17.05 3.54
CA VAL A 74 24.37 -17.33 3.62
C VAL A 74 23.62 -16.17 3.00
N ALA A 75 23.30 -16.29 1.71
CA ALA A 75 22.46 -15.32 1.02
C ALA A 75 21.08 -15.24 1.70
N GLU A 76 20.79 -14.15 2.40
CA GLU A 76 19.47 -13.90 2.95
C GLU A 76 18.47 -13.75 1.79
N ILE A 77 17.42 -14.56 1.81
CA ILE A 77 16.37 -14.55 0.79
C ILE A 77 15.62 -13.22 0.84
N PRO A 78 15.37 -12.55 -0.31
CA PRO A 78 14.70 -11.25 -0.34
C PRO A 78 13.33 -11.27 0.35
N SER A 79 13.23 -10.64 1.52
CA SER A 79 11.96 -10.49 2.24
C SER A 79 11.11 -9.41 1.57
N ILE A 80 9.85 -9.75 1.25
CA ILE A 80 8.88 -8.88 0.59
C ILE A 80 7.87 -8.34 1.62
N ALA A 81 7.52 -7.06 1.50
CA ALA A 81 6.49 -6.40 2.29
C ALA A 81 5.23 -6.13 1.44
N TYR A 82 4.18 -6.92 1.68
CA TYR A 82 2.88 -6.80 1.04
C TYR A 82 1.97 -5.87 1.84
N LEU A 83 1.47 -4.83 1.18
CA LEU A 83 0.20 -4.19 1.52
C LEU A 83 -0.90 -4.91 0.73
N ILE A 84 -1.98 -5.35 1.39
CA ILE A 84 -3.14 -5.98 0.76
C ILE A 84 -4.40 -5.22 1.15
N SER A 85 -5.01 -4.54 0.18
CA SER A 85 -6.07 -3.56 0.38
C SER A 85 -7.45 -4.04 -0.11
N GLY A 86 -8.52 -3.48 0.45
CA GLY A 86 -9.89 -3.71 -0.05
C GLY A 86 -10.93 -2.84 0.65
N ARG A 87 -12.18 -2.92 0.20
CA ARG A 87 -13.30 -2.15 0.77
C ARG A 87 -14.18 -3.01 1.68
N SER A 88 -15.18 -2.38 2.28
CA SER A 88 -16.27 -3.08 2.97
C SER A 88 -16.79 -4.28 2.16
N GLY A 89 -16.69 -5.50 2.72
CA GLY A 89 -17.12 -6.75 2.08
C GLY A 89 -16.00 -7.60 1.43
N ASP A 90 -14.80 -7.06 1.25
CA ASP A 90 -13.66 -7.77 0.64
C ASP A 90 -12.83 -8.62 1.62
N GLY A 91 -13.15 -8.61 2.93
CA GLY A 91 -12.34 -9.27 3.97
C GLY A 91 -12.01 -10.75 3.71
N ASP A 92 -12.95 -11.52 3.17
CA ASP A 92 -12.73 -12.93 2.84
C ASP A 92 -11.79 -13.11 1.63
N ARG A 93 -11.81 -12.15 0.69
CA ARG A 93 -10.92 -12.11 -0.49
C ARG A 93 -9.50 -11.78 -0.06
N ILE A 94 -9.33 -10.76 0.80
CA ILE A 94 -8.03 -10.42 1.42
C ILE A 94 -7.47 -11.62 2.19
N LEU A 95 -8.30 -12.38 2.91
CA LEU A 95 -7.87 -13.60 3.59
C LEU A 95 -7.46 -14.70 2.59
N ARG A 96 -8.23 -14.92 1.52
CA ARG A 96 -7.92 -15.89 0.46
C ARG A 96 -6.59 -15.57 -0.22
N LEU A 97 -6.39 -14.30 -0.57
CA LEU A 97 -5.19 -13.73 -1.19
C LEU A 97 -3.97 -13.77 -0.27
N LEU A 98 -4.10 -13.36 0.99
CA LEU A 98 -3.05 -13.49 2.00
C LEU A 98 -2.54 -14.94 2.06
N LEU A 99 -3.45 -15.92 2.09
CA LEU A 99 -3.09 -17.33 2.17
C LEU A 99 -2.54 -17.88 0.83
N ALA A 100 -2.92 -17.31 -0.31
CA ALA A 100 -2.29 -17.59 -1.61
C ALA A 100 -0.85 -17.06 -1.66
N ALA A 101 -0.64 -15.85 -1.13
CA ALA A 101 0.64 -15.16 -1.12
C ALA A 101 1.42 -15.33 0.19
N TYR A 102 1.16 -16.36 1.03
CA TYR A 102 1.81 -16.45 2.34
C TYR A 102 3.20 -17.10 2.31
N HIS A 103 4.19 -16.39 2.86
CA HIS A 103 5.52 -16.90 3.17
C HIS A 103 5.97 -16.43 4.57
N PRO A 104 6.51 -17.30 5.45
CA PRO A 104 6.97 -16.91 6.79
C PRO A 104 8.16 -15.95 6.79
N GLY A 105 8.90 -15.82 5.68
CA GLY A 105 9.97 -14.83 5.53
C GLY A 105 9.51 -13.41 5.16
N ASN A 106 8.27 -13.25 4.70
CA ASN A 106 7.71 -11.99 4.19
C ASN A 106 6.91 -11.25 5.28
N LEU A 107 6.50 -10.01 5.01
CA LEU A 107 5.71 -9.16 5.91
C LEU A 107 4.41 -8.73 5.24
N TYR A 108 3.30 -8.73 5.98
CA TYR A 108 1.96 -8.46 5.45
C TYR A 108 1.23 -7.42 6.29
N LEU A 109 0.68 -6.40 5.64
CA LEU A 109 -0.22 -5.41 6.22
C LEU A 109 -1.55 -5.43 5.46
N LEU A 110 -2.63 -5.79 6.16
CA LEU A 110 -3.97 -5.85 5.58
C LEU A 110 -4.71 -4.54 5.85
N HIS A 111 -5.26 -3.94 4.80
CA HIS A 111 -6.05 -2.70 4.85
C HIS A 111 -7.49 -3.01 4.44
N LEU A 112 -8.44 -2.61 5.28
CA LEU A 112 -9.86 -2.51 4.92
C LEU A 112 -10.27 -1.07 5.19
N ASP A 113 -10.76 -0.40 4.15
CA ASP A 113 -10.99 1.04 4.11
C ASP A 113 -11.89 1.60 5.24
N ARG A 114 -11.90 2.92 5.39
CA ARG A 114 -12.72 3.61 6.39
C ARG A 114 -14.21 3.27 6.27
N ALA A 115 -14.71 2.93 5.07
CA ALA A 115 -16.09 2.53 4.85
C ALA A 115 -16.40 1.11 5.36
N ALA A 116 -15.41 0.23 5.47
CA ALA A 116 -15.55 -1.02 6.20
C ALA A 116 -15.78 -0.74 7.72
N PRO A 117 -16.83 -1.30 8.34
CA PRO A 117 -17.03 -1.22 9.78
C PRO A 117 -15.87 -1.85 10.56
N ARG A 118 -15.56 -1.33 11.75
CA ARG A 118 -14.51 -1.87 12.64
C ARG A 118 -14.66 -3.38 12.87
N ALA A 119 -15.88 -3.88 12.98
CA ALA A 119 -16.17 -5.31 13.13
C ALA A 119 -15.69 -6.18 11.94
N GLN A 120 -15.58 -5.64 10.72
CA GLN A 120 -14.97 -6.36 9.58
C GLN A 120 -13.45 -6.46 9.75
N ARG A 121 -12.77 -5.35 10.08
CA ARG A 121 -11.31 -5.34 10.38
C ARG A 121 -10.95 -6.33 11.49
N GLU A 122 -11.73 -6.34 12.58
CA GLU A 122 -11.50 -7.28 13.68
C GLU A 122 -11.81 -8.75 13.32
N ARG A 123 -12.80 -9.01 12.44
CA ARG A 123 -13.02 -10.36 11.90
C ARG A 123 -11.84 -10.81 11.03
N LEU A 124 -11.34 -9.97 10.13
CA LEU A 124 -10.17 -10.25 9.30
C LEU A 124 -8.93 -10.54 10.15
N ALA A 125 -8.64 -9.71 11.16
CA ALA A 125 -7.53 -9.91 12.09
C ALA A 125 -7.62 -11.25 12.85
N ARG A 126 -8.82 -11.63 13.32
CA ARG A 126 -9.05 -12.94 13.97
C ARG A 126 -8.89 -14.10 12.99
N ALA A 127 -9.43 -13.98 11.76
CA ALA A 127 -9.39 -15.03 10.76
C ALA A 127 -7.96 -15.30 10.24
N ALA A 128 -7.19 -14.25 9.94
CA ALA A 128 -5.79 -14.38 9.53
C ALA A 128 -4.93 -15.06 10.63
N ARG A 129 -5.11 -14.66 11.90
CA ARG A 129 -4.44 -15.29 13.05
C ARG A 129 -4.85 -16.77 13.23
N ALA A 130 -6.13 -17.09 13.01
CA ALA A 130 -6.64 -18.46 13.14
C ALA A 130 -6.16 -19.39 12.01
N ALA A 131 -6.07 -18.89 10.78
CA ALA A 131 -5.59 -19.66 9.62
C ALA A 131 -4.09 -20.00 9.73
N LEU A 132 -3.27 -19.04 10.18
CA LEU A 132 -1.80 -19.15 10.22
C LEU A 132 -1.24 -19.75 11.52
N ARG A 133 -2.07 -20.41 12.35
CA ARG A 133 -1.77 -21.20 13.57
C ARG A 133 -0.31 -21.14 14.11
N GLY A 134 0.09 -19.99 14.66
CA GLY A 134 1.39 -19.77 15.30
C GLY A 134 2.37 -18.89 14.52
N GLY A 135 2.25 -18.84 13.19
CA GLY A 135 3.11 -18.03 12.31
C GLY A 135 2.70 -16.57 12.14
N ALA A 136 1.50 -16.18 12.58
CA ALA A 136 0.89 -14.85 12.36
C ALA A 136 1.60 -13.65 13.05
N ARG A 137 2.90 -13.73 13.34
CA ARG A 137 3.73 -12.61 13.82
C ARG A 137 4.10 -11.62 12.72
N ASN A 138 4.04 -12.05 11.46
CA ASN A 138 4.35 -11.24 10.28
C ASN A 138 3.11 -10.70 9.55
N VAL A 139 1.91 -10.82 10.15
CA VAL A 139 0.64 -10.34 9.56
C VAL A 139 0.00 -9.34 10.49
N HIS A 140 -0.23 -8.13 9.97
CA HIS A 140 -0.77 -6.98 10.68
C HIS A 140 -2.05 -6.51 9.98
N VAL A 141 -2.93 -5.83 10.71
CA VAL A 141 -4.15 -5.21 10.15
C VAL A 141 -4.19 -3.75 10.56
N VAL A 142 -4.45 -2.85 9.62
CA VAL A 142 -4.53 -1.40 9.88
C VAL A 142 -5.69 -1.11 10.83
N GLY A 143 -5.40 -0.63 12.04
CA GLY A 143 -6.40 -0.33 13.06
C GLY A 143 -7.19 0.95 12.77
N GLU A 144 -6.50 1.98 12.30
CA GLU A 144 -7.05 3.26 11.88
C GLU A 144 -6.83 3.46 10.36
N PRO A 145 -7.74 2.98 9.51
CA PRO A 145 -7.57 3.05 8.07
C PRO A 145 -8.07 4.36 7.49
N ASP A 146 -7.50 4.65 6.32
CA ASP A 146 -7.86 5.72 5.40
C ASP A 146 -9.13 5.38 4.62
N PHE A 147 -9.74 6.40 4.00
CA PHE A 147 -10.56 6.14 2.82
C PHE A 147 -9.64 5.75 1.65
N ALA A 148 -10.10 4.85 0.77
CA ALA A 148 -9.29 4.35 -0.35
C ALA A 148 -10.13 4.29 -1.65
N ASN A 149 -10.72 5.40 -2.07
CA ASN A 149 -11.37 5.49 -3.38
C ASN A 149 -10.31 5.36 -4.50
N PRO A 150 -10.35 4.31 -5.35
CA PRO A 150 -9.32 4.08 -6.37
C PRO A 150 -9.17 5.25 -7.35
N ARG A 151 -10.29 5.87 -7.75
CA ARG A 151 -10.28 6.97 -8.73
C ARG A 151 -9.79 8.31 -8.16
N GLY A 152 -9.41 8.39 -6.87
CA GLY A 152 -8.98 9.62 -6.22
C GLY A 152 -7.67 9.50 -5.42
N ALA A 153 -7.16 10.65 -4.99
CA ALA A 153 -5.92 10.80 -4.21
C ALA A 153 -5.86 9.91 -2.95
N SER A 154 -7.02 9.60 -2.36
CA SER A 154 -7.16 8.75 -1.19
C SER A 154 -6.54 7.36 -1.34
N ALA A 155 -6.57 6.75 -2.54
CA ALA A 155 -5.93 5.45 -2.75
C ALA A 155 -4.38 5.54 -2.72
N LEU A 156 -3.82 6.61 -3.29
CA LEU A 156 -2.38 6.89 -3.21
C LEU A 156 -1.95 7.20 -1.77
N ALA A 157 -2.76 7.97 -1.03
CA ALA A 157 -2.52 8.26 0.37
C ALA A 157 -2.53 6.98 1.23
N ALA A 158 -3.51 6.08 1.03
CA ALA A 158 -3.59 4.80 1.71
C ALA A 158 -2.37 3.89 1.40
N ALA A 159 -1.92 3.84 0.14
CA ALA A 159 -0.73 3.09 -0.26
C ALA A 159 0.54 3.63 0.43
N LEU A 160 0.74 4.96 0.43
CA LEU A 160 1.88 5.61 1.09
C LEU A 160 1.82 5.45 2.63
N HIS A 161 0.64 5.49 3.24
CA HIS A 161 0.45 5.24 4.67
C HIS A 161 0.78 3.78 5.03
N GLY A 162 0.27 2.81 4.28
CA GLY A 162 0.59 1.40 4.50
C GLY A 162 2.09 1.11 4.32
N ALA A 163 2.72 1.70 3.30
CA ALA A 163 4.18 1.64 3.13
C ALA A 163 4.95 2.27 4.31
N ALA A 164 4.51 3.42 4.84
CA ALA A 164 5.11 4.06 6.03
C ALA A 164 4.96 3.20 7.30
N VAL A 165 3.87 2.45 7.43
CA VAL A 165 3.68 1.47 8.52
C VAL A 165 4.62 0.27 8.32
N LEU A 166 4.74 -0.27 7.11
CA LEU A 166 5.65 -1.38 6.80
C LEU A 166 7.13 -1.01 7.04
N LEU A 167 7.54 0.23 6.74
CA LEU A 167 8.89 0.74 7.06
C LEU A 167 9.19 0.70 8.57
N ARG A 168 8.18 0.96 9.41
CA ARG A 168 8.28 0.95 10.89
C ARG A 168 8.17 -0.45 11.50
N LEU A 169 7.43 -1.36 10.87
CA LEU A 169 7.22 -2.72 11.38
C LEU A 169 8.45 -3.63 11.27
N SER A 170 9.32 -3.41 10.29
CA SER A 170 10.56 -4.17 10.12
C SER A 170 11.56 -3.42 9.22
N PRO A 171 12.87 -3.45 9.52
CA PRO A 171 13.91 -2.96 8.62
C PRO A 171 14.30 -3.98 7.53
N ARG A 172 13.91 -5.26 7.66
CA ARG A 172 14.53 -6.40 6.94
C ARG A 172 13.96 -6.71 5.54
N TRP A 173 12.90 -6.03 5.10
CA TRP A 173 12.31 -6.27 3.78
C TRP A 173 13.02 -5.45 2.69
N GLY A 174 13.29 -6.06 1.54
CA GLY A 174 13.96 -5.40 0.41
C GLY A 174 13.00 -4.80 -0.63
N TRP A 175 11.79 -5.34 -0.73
CA TRP A 175 10.80 -4.99 -1.74
C TRP A 175 9.44 -4.70 -1.13
N PHE A 176 8.74 -3.70 -1.65
CA PHE A 176 7.36 -3.36 -1.35
C PHE A 176 6.44 -3.75 -2.53
N VAL A 177 5.24 -4.18 -2.17
CA VAL A 177 4.20 -4.71 -3.04
C VAL A 177 2.85 -4.21 -2.54
N ASN A 178 1.97 -3.71 -3.42
CA ASN A 178 0.64 -3.20 -3.06
C ASN A 178 -0.47 -3.89 -3.87
N LEU A 179 -1.04 -4.95 -3.32
CA LEU A 179 -2.17 -5.69 -3.89
C LEU A 179 -3.51 -5.09 -3.46
N ASP A 180 -4.54 -5.23 -4.29
CA ASP A 180 -5.95 -5.12 -3.89
C ASP A 180 -6.69 -6.47 -3.92
N ALA A 181 -7.90 -6.49 -3.38
CA ALA A 181 -8.71 -7.71 -3.22
C ALA A 181 -9.15 -8.39 -4.53
N SER A 182 -8.88 -7.81 -5.70
CA SER A 182 -9.09 -8.37 -7.05
C SER A 182 -7.83 -8.95 -7.70
N ASP A 183 -6.67 -8.82 -7.05
CA ASP A 183 -5.39 -9.41 -7.49
C ASP A 183 -5.24 -10.85 -6.99
N TYR A 184 -4.45 -11.67 -7.70
CA TYR A 184 -4.14 -13.04 -7.31
C TYR A 184 -2.80 -13.55 -7.87
N PRO A 185 -1.99 -14.28 -7.07
CA PRO A 185 -0.70 -14.82 -7.52
C PRO A 185 -0.87 -15.96 -8.53
N LEU A 186 0.03 -15.99 -9.50
CA LEU A 186 0.22 -17.05 -10.51
C LEU A 186 1.49 -17.88 -10.27
N VAL A 187 2.26 -17.56 -9.22
CA VAL A 187 3.50 -18.23 -8.84
C VAL A 187 3.50 -18.63 -7.37
N THR A 188 4.23 -19.69 -7.04
CA THR A 188 4.65 -19.96 -5.66
C THR A 188 5.50 -18.79 -5.17
N GLN A 189 5.27 -18.34 -3.93
CA GLN A 189 5.76 -17.08 -3.36
C GLN A 189 7.24 -16.73 -3.63
N ASP A 190 7.45 -15.86 -4.63
CA ASP A 190 8.60 -14.97 -4.83
C ASP A 190 8.17 -13.86 -5.83
N GLY A 191 7.47 -12.81 -5.37
CA GLY A 191 7.18 -11.61 -6.20
C GLY A 191 5.95 -10.76 -5.84
N ASP A 192 5.97 -9.50 -6.33
CA ASP A 192 4.91 -8.79 -7.09
C ASP A 192 3.49 -8.55 -6.50
N SER A 193 2.67 -7.62 -6.99
CA SER A 193 2.80 -6.13 -6.99
C SER A 193 1.40 -5.54 -6.62
N SER A 194 0.76 -4.47 -7.10
CA SER A 194 1.07 -3.39 -8.02
C SER A 194 2.34 -2.62 -7.64
N VAL A 195 3.05 -2.15 -8.67
CA VAL A 195 4.43 -1.62 -8.65
C VAL A 195 5.36 -2.31 -7.65
N ILE A 196 6.21 -3.24 -8.10
CA ILE A 196 7.32 -3.70 -7.25
C ILE A 196 8.27 -2.52 -7.03
N LEU A 197 8.33 -2.02 -5.81
CA LEU A 197 9.17 -0.88 -5.46
C LEU A 197 10.26 -1.34 -4.48
N SER A 198 11.51 -0.96 -4.74
CA SER A 198 12.58 -1.22 -3.78
C SER A 198 12.35 -0.46 -2.48
N ARG A 199 12.78 -1.01 -1.34
CA ARG A 199 12.70 -0.32 -0.05
C ARG A 199 13.33 1.07 -0.10
N LYS A 200 14.50 1.20 -0.76
CA LYS A 200 15.20 2.48 -0.94
C LYS A 200 14.33 3.54 -1.61
N PHE A 201 13.52 3.16 -2.59
CA PHE A 201 12.61 4.07 -3.28
C PHE A 201 11.39 4.45 -2.42
N ILE A 202 10.87 3.52 -1.63
CA ILE A 202 9.82 3.81 -0.63
C ILE A 202 10.34 4.75 0.46
N GLU A 203 11.57 4.54 0.94
CA GLU A 203 12.24 5.42 1.89
C GLU A 203 12.49 6.80 1.27
N TYR A 204 12.89 6.90 0.00
CA TYR A 204 12.99 8.17 -0.72
C TYR A 204 11.63 8.91 -0.80
N CYS A 205 10.55 8.20 -1.15
CA CYS A 205 9.21 8.79 -1.26
C CYS A 205 8.65 9.32 0.06
N ILE A 206 8.96 8.67 1.19
CA ILE A 206 8.31 8.92 2.49
C ILE A 206 9.22 9.71 3.44
N LEU A 207 10.50 9.31 3.53
CA LEU A 207 11.49 9.83 4.48
C LEU A 207 12.54 10.74 3.82
N GLY A 208 12.73 10.64 2.51
CA GLY A 208 13.77 11.36 1.76
C GLY A 208 13.67 12.88 1.89
N THR A 209 14.81 13.56 1.85
CA THR A 209 14.91 15.03 1.96
C THR A 209 14.60 15.76 0.66
N ASN A 210 14.60 15.07 -0.48
CA ASN A 210 14.22 15.64 -1.77
C ASN A 210 12.73 16.05 -1.76
N ASN A 211 12.41 17.20 -2.35
CA ASN A 211 11.03 17.70 -2.42
C ASN A 211 10.22 17.14 -3.59
N LEU A 212 10.85 16.51 -4.59
CA LEU A 212 10.19 15.96 -5.77
C LEU A 212 8.99 15.04 -5.43
N PRO A 213 9.10 14.05 -4.52
CA PRO A 213 7.94 13.24 -4.10
C PRO A 213 6.80 14.07 -3.50
N ARG A 214 7.13 15.09 -2.68
CA ARG A 214 6.13 15.92 -1.99
C ARG A 214 5.41 16.88 -2.94
N THR A 215 6.15 17.51 -3.84
CA THR A 215 5.61 18.37 -4.90
C THR A 215 4.73 17.57 -5.87
N LEU A 216 5.18 16.40 -6.30
CA LEU A 216 4.37 15.51 -7.14
C LEU A 216 3.15 14.96 -6.40
N LEU A 217 3.24 14.66 -5.10
CA LEU A 217 2.09 14.22 -4.31
C LEU A 217 1.01 15.31 -4.22
N MET A 218 1.41 16.57 -4.03
CA MET A 218 0.49 17.72 -4.04
C MET A 218 -0.19 17.88 -5.42
N TYR A 219 0.57 17.75 -6.51
CA TYR A 219 0.06 17.82 -7.88
C TYR A 219 -0.93 16.68 -8.18
N TYR A 220 -0.50 15.43 -7.97
CA TYR A 220 -1.32 14.23 -8.18
C TYR A 220 -2.51 14.12 -7.23
N SER A 221 -2.51 14.81 -6.08
CA SER A 221 -3.69 14.88 -5.21
C SER A 221 -4.91 15.53 -5.88
N ASN A 222 -4.72 16.24 -6.99
CA ASN A 222 -5.77 16.90 -7.76
C ASN A 222 -6.08 16.19 -9.10
N MET A 223 -5.63 14.94 -9.28
CA MET A 223 -5.83 14.15 -10.51
C MET A 223 -6.70 12.91 -10.29
N PRO A 224 -7.40 12.42 -11.34
CA PRO A 224 -8.06 11.12 -11.30
C PRO A 224 -7.04 9.97 -11.31
N SER A 225 -7.33 8.89 -10.58
CA SER A 225 -6.51 7.67 -10.46
C SER A 225 -4.99 7.92 -10.30
N PRO A 226 -4.56 8.78 -9.36
CA PRO A 226 -3.17 9.27 -9.33
C PRO A 226 -2.13 8.21 -8.95
N HIS A 227 -2.56 7.16 -8.27
CA HIS A 227 -1.75 5.99 -7.92
C HIS A 227 -1.12 5.31 -9.16
N LEU A 228 -1.76 5.41 -10.33
CA LEU A 228 -1.26 4.86 -11.59
C LEU A 228 -0.02 5.59 -12.12
N ASN A 229 0.15 6.88 -11.79
CA ASN A 229 1.17 7.73 -12.41
C ASN A 229 2.24 8.19 -11.41
N TYR A 230 1.87 8.49 -10.16
CA TYR A 230 2.75 9.08 -9.15
C TYR A 230 4.11 8.38 -9.02
N PHE A 231 4.14 7.06 -8.78
CA PHE A 231 5.39 6.35 -8.57
C PHE A 231 6.26 6.31 -9.83
N HIS A 232 5.67 6.15 -11.02
CA HIS A 232 6.38 6.21 -12.30
C HIS A 232 7.02 7.59 -12.53
N THR A 233 6.28 8.67 -12.29
CA THR A 233 6.80 10.03 -12.45
C THR A 233 7.91 10.33 -11.45
N VAL A 234 7.78 9.91 -10.18
CA VAL A 234 8.85 10.08 -9.19
C VAL A 234 10.09 9.26 -9.58
N LEU A 235 9.95 7.97 -9.95
CA LEU A 235 11.06 7.12 -10.39
C LEU A 235 11.87 7.77 -11.53
N CYS A 236 11.19 8.13 -12.62
CA CYS A 236 11.84 8.62 -13.83
C CYS A 236 12.47 10.01 -13.68
N ASN A 237 11.96 10.85 -12.78
CA ASN A 237 12.51 12.18 -12.51
C ASN A 237 13.50 12.21 -11.34
N SER A 238 13.84 11.05 -10.73
CA SER A 238 14.83 10.93 -9.66
C SER A 238 16.15 10.37 -10.20
N PRO A 239 17.26 11.14 -10.23
CA PRO A 239 18.55 10.67 -10.73
C PRO A 239 19.13 9.46 -9.98
N GLU A 240 18.69 9.20 -8.75
CA GLU A 240 19.07 8.02 -7.97
C GLU A 240 18.36 6.72 -8.43
N PHE A 241 17.27 6.83 -9.20
CA PHE A 241 16.36 5.70 -9.49
C PHE A 241 15.99 5.52 -10.97
N ASN A 242 16.08 6.55 -11.83
CA ASN A 242 15.62 6.45 -13.22
C ASN A 242 16.34 5.34 -14.03
N ARG A 243 17.61 5.06 -13.73
CA ARG A 243 18.40 3.93 -14.29
C ARG A 243 18.10 2.55 -13.68
N THR A 244 17.18 2.46 -12.73
CA THR A 244 16.77 1.20 -12.06
C THR A 244 15.39 0.70 -12.51
N VAL A 245 14.73 1.42 -13.42
CA VAL A 245 13.40 1.08 -13.92
C VAL A 245 13.46 -0.09 -14.89
N VAL A 246 12.64 -1.10 -14.62
CA VAL A 246 12.25 -2.15 -15.60
C VAL A 246 10.83 -1.83 -16.03
N ASN A 247 10.59 -1.64 -17.32
CA ASN A 247 9.27 -1.23 -17.85
C ASN A 247 8.28 -2.40 -17.95
N HIS A 248 8.05 -3.11 -16.84
CA HIS A 248 7.11 -4.22 -16.77
C HIS A 248 6.61 -4.41 -15.34
N ASN A 249 5.28 -4.47 -15.14
CA ASN A 249 4.64 -4.56 -13.82
C ASN A 249 4.34 -6.01 -13.38
N LEU A 250 4.73 -7.02 -14.16
CA LEU A 250 4.54 -8.46 -13.89
C LEU A 250 3.10 -8.89 -13.55
N HIS A 251 2.11 -8.10 -13.97
CA HIS A 251 0.68 -8.40 -13.85
C HIS A 251 0.04 -8.78 -15.19
N TYR A 252 -0.74 -9.85 -15.18
CA TYR A 252 -1.63 -10.18 -16.29
C TYR A 252 -2.88 -9.30 -16.22
N VAL A 253 -3.04 -8.45 -17.22
CA VAL A 253 -4.18 -7.53 -17.40
C VAL A 253 -4.76 -7.74 -18.79
N THR A 254 -6.08 -7.82 -18.91
CA THR A 254 -6.76 -7.97 -20.20
C THR A 254 -7.82 -6.88 -20.38
N TRP A 255 -8.01 -6.46 -21.62
CA TRP A 255 -8.79 -5.27 -21.98
C TRP A 255 -9.80 -5.65 -23.06
N ASP A 256 -11.04 -5.15 -22.94
CA ASP A 256 -11.95 -5.20 -24.09
C ASP A 256 -11.60 -4.08 -25.07
N MET A 257 -11.57 -4.44 -26.36
CA MET A 257 -11.36 -3.54 -27.48
C MET A 257 -12.43 -2.42 -27.54
N SER A 258 -13.64 -2.68 -27.01
CA SER A 258 -14.70 -1.68 -26.93
C SER A 258 -14.45 -0.59 -25.89
N SER A 259 -13.78 -0.92 -24.77
CA SER A 259 -13.71 -0.08 -23.57
C SER A 259 -12.27 0.18 -23.11
N ARG A 260 -11.51 0.95 -23.91
CA ARG A 260 -10.12 1.40 -23.64
C ARG A 260 -9.94 2.33 -22.42
N LYS A 261 -10.73 2.19 -21.35
CA LYS A 261 -10.75 3.06 -20.17
C LYS A 261 -10.47 2.32 -18.86
N GLU A 262 -10.98 1.11 -18.71
CA GLU A 262 -10.76 0.25 -17.54
C GLU A 262 -10.55 -1.20 -18.05
N PRO A 263 -9.66 -2.01 -17.45
CA PRO A 263 -9.52 -3.41 -17.81
C PRO A 263 -10.82 -4.19 -17.60
N ARG A 264 -11.01 -5.30 -18.32
CA ARG A 264 -12.18 -6.17 -18.09
C ARG A 264 -11.91 -7.17 -16.98
N LEU A 265 -12.97 -7.73 -16.41
CA LEU A 265 -12.87 -8.84 -15.47
C LEU A 265 -12.24 -10.08 -16.14
N LEU A 266 -11.44 -10.82 -15.39
CA LEU A 266 -10.92 -12.13 -15.78
C LEU A 266 -11.93 -13.24 -15.49
N THR A 267 -11.98 -14.25 -16.36
CA THR A 267 -12.85 -15.44 -16.22
C THR A 267 -12.04 -16.75 -16.29
N LEU A 268 -12.73 -17.88 -16.18
CA LEU A 268 -12.15 -19.22 -16.43
C LEU A 268 -11.44 -19.33 -17.80
N ASP A 269 -11.94 -18.64 -18.82
CA ASP A 269 -11.40 -18.71 -20.19
C ASP A 269 -10.00 -18.08 -20.30
N ASP A 270 -9.71 -17.08 -19.45
CA ASP A 270 -8.41 -16.43 -19.39
C ASP A 270 -7.34 -17.30 -18.71
N VAL A 271 -7.73 -18.32 -17.93
CA VAL A 271 -6.80 -19.14 -17.14
C VAL A 271 -5.72 -19.76 -18.02
N ALA A 272 -6.04 -20.21 -19.23
CA ALA A 272 -5.06 -20.76 -20.17
C ALA A 272 -4.08 -19.71 -20.75
N ASN A 273 -4.41 -18.41 -20.68
CA ASN A 273 -3.58 -17.32 -21.19
C ASN A 273 -2.69 -16.72 -20.09
N LEU A 274 -3.26 -16.39 -18.92
CA LEU A 274 -2.49 -15.95 -17.76
C LEU A 274 -1.43 -16.99 -17.36
N THR A 275 -1.77 -18.28 -17.41
CA THR A 275 -0.86 -19.40 -17.12
C THR A 275 0.33 -19.51 -18.09
N ARG A 276 0.23 -18.93 -19.30
CA ARG A 276 1.29 -18.94 -20.32
C ARG A 276 2.09 -17.63 -20.36
N SER A 277 1.67 -16.60 -19.64
CA SER A 277 2.27 -15.26 -19.70
C SER A 277 3.64 -15.17 -18.99
N GLY A 278 3.96 -16.10 -18.09
CA GLY A 278 5.19 -16.07 -17.30
C GLY A 278 5.25 -14.94 -16.26
N VAL A 279 4.17 -14.21 -16.05
CA VAL A 279 4.11 -13.11 -15.09
C VAL A 279 3.68 -13.60 -13.70
N ALA A 280 3.86 -12.78 -12.68
CA ALA A 280 3.74 -13.22 -11.29
C ALA A 280 2.30 -13.22 -10.76
N PHE A 281 1.45 -12.30 -11.23
CA PHE A 281 0.08 -12.08 -10.72
C PHE A 281 -0.93 -11.82 -11.85
N ALA A 282 -2.21 -11.86 -11.52
CA ALA A 282 -3.32 -11.44 -12.37
C ALA A 282 -4.31 -10.57 -11.56
N THR A 283 -4.98 -9.62 -12.21
CA THR A 283 -5.88 -8.63 -11.56
C THR A 283 -7.27 -8.63 -12.20
N GLN A 284 -8.24 -7.97 -11.57
CA GLN A 284 -9.66 -7.93 -11.97
C GLN A 284 -10.41 -9.26 -11.89
N PHE A 285 -10.10 -10.12 -10.92
CA PHE A 285 -11.02 -11.21 -10.57
C PHE A 285 -12.28 -10.66 -9.87
N ALA A 286 -13.43 -11.26 -10.17
CA ALA A 286 -14.65 -11.00 -9.40
C ALA A 286 -14.53 -11.52 -7.94
N LYS A 287 -15.49 -11.18 -7.08
CA LYS A 287 -15.59 -11.86 -5.78
C LYS A 287 -16.07 -13.30 -6.02
N ASP A 288 -15.36 -14.25 -5.40
CA ASP A 288 -15.67 -15.68 -5.43
C ASP A 288 -15.73 -16.30 -6.84
N ASP A 289 -14.89 -15.79 -7.76
CA ASP A 289 -14.81 -16.26 -9.14
C ASP A 289 -14.21 -17.69 -9.26
N PRO A 290 -14.82 -18.61 -10.03
CA PRO A 290 -14.30 -19.96 -10.24
C PRO A 290 -12.88 -20.04 -10.82
N ALA A 291 -12.39 -19.01 -11.51
CA ALA A 291 -11.01 -18.94 -11.97
C ALA A 291 -10.01 -19.00 -10.80
N LEU A 292 -10.36 -18.44 -9.64
CA LEU A 292 -9.52 -18.47 -8.43
C LEU A 292 -9.37 -19.91 -7.89
N ASP A 293 -10.43 -20.72 -7.96
CA ASP A 293 -10.39 -22.13 -7.57
C ASP A 293 -9.52 -22.95 -8.53
N ARG A 294 -9.57 -22.61 -9.83
CA ARG A 294 -8.73 -23.22 -10.87
C ARG A 294 -7.24 -22.89 -10.67
N ILE A 295 -6.93 -21.63 -10.34
CA ILE A 295 -5.57 -21.14 -10.04
C ILE A 295 -5.04 -21.81 -8.76
N ASP A 296 -5.84 -21.85 -7.68
CA ASP A 296 -5.45 -22.52 -6.43
C ASP A 296 -5.10 -23.99 -6.63
N GLN A 297 -5.85 -24.71 -7.46
CA GLN A 297 -5.65 -26.15 -7.70
C GLN A 297 -4.48 -26.43 -8.66
N GLU A 298 -4.43 -25.79 -9.84
CA GLU A 298 -3.51 -26.18 -10.92
C GLU A 298 -2.22 -25.37 -10.99
N ILE A 299 -2.19 -24.17 -10.41
CA ILE A 299 -1.04 -23.27 -10.47
C ILE A 299 -0.33 -23.21 -9.12
N LEU A 300 -1.11 -23.09 -8.03
CA LEU A 300 -0.58 -22.91 -6.67
C LEU A 300 -0.57 -24.19 -5.81
N GLY A 301 -1.25 -25.27 -6.26
CA GLY A 301 -1.24 -26.58 -5.60
C GLY A 301 -1.80 -26.59 -4.17
N ARG A 302 -2.77 -25.72 -3.85
CA ARG A 302 -3.33 -25.52 -2.51
C ARG A 302 -4.81 -25.89 -2.39
N GLY A 303 -5.21 -26.29 -1.18
CA GLY A 303 -6.60 -26.53 -0.83
C GLY A 303 -7.28 -25.26 -0.26
N PRO A 304 -8.62 -25.19 -0.27
CA PRO A 304 -9.37 -24.06 0.29
C PRO A 304 -8.98 -23.75 1.74
N GLY A 305 -8.72 -22.47 2.03
CA GLY A 305 -8.33 -21.99 3.36
C GLY A 305 -6.93 -22.40 3.83
N ARG A 306 -6.12 -23.08 3.01
CA ARG A 306 -4.71 -23.43 3.31
C ARG A 306 -3.75 -22.43 2.67
N VAL A 307 -2.53 -22.39 3.18
CA VAL A 307 -1.39 -21.68 2.54
C VAL A 307 -0.87 -22.43 1.31
N VAL A 308 -0.11 -21.76 0.45
CA VAL A 308 0.67 -22.43 -0.62
C VAL A 308 1.77 -23.30 0.00
N PRO A 309 1.93 -24.57 -0.41
CA PRO A 309 3.03 -25.41 0.03
C PRO A 309 4.40 -24.94 -0.47
N GLY A 310 5.21 -24.33 0.41
CA GLY A 310 6.60 -23.99 0.15
C GLY A 310 7.60 -25.03 0.71
N GLY A 311 8.89 -24.84 0.45
CA GLY A 311 9.94 -25.72 1.00
C GLY A 311 10.09 -25.64 2.53
N TRP A 312 9.53 -24.60 3.14
CA TRP A 312 9.36 -24.43 4.59
C TRP A 312 8.24 -25.29 5.20
N CYS A 313 7.43 -25.99 4.39
CA CYS A 313 6.38 -26.88 4.88
C CYS A 313 6.92 -28.31 5.10
N LEU A 314 6.82 -28.80 6.35
CA LEU A 314 7.42 -30.06 6.85
C LEU A 314 6.38 -31.10 7.33
N GLY A 315 5.11 -30.93 6.99
CA GLY A 315 4.08 -31.95 7.17
C GLY A 315 4.23 -33.09 6.16
N GLY A 316 3.77 -34.29 6.52
CA GLY A 316 3.95 -35.50 5.72
C GLY A 316 2.74 -36.43 5.69
N GLY A 317 2.83 -37.48 4.87
CA GLY A 317 1.75 -38.44 4.65
C GLY A 317 0.59 -37.86 3.82
N ARG A 318 -0.65 -38.32 4.08
CA ARG A 318 -1.87 -37.82 3.41
C ARG A 318 -2.46 -36.55 4.08
N GLY A 319 -1.67 -35.88 4.92
CA GLY A 319 -2.10 -34.72 5.71
C GLY A 319 -2.00 -33.38 4.98
N ASP A 320 -2.08 -32.29 5.73
CA ASP A 320 -1.71 -30.97 5.24
C ASP A 320 -0.16 -30.84 5.22
N PRO A 321 0.48 -30.56 4.07
CA PRO A 321 1.93 -30.40 4.01
C PRO A 321 2.42 -29.25 4.90
N CYS A 322 1.61 -28.22 5.14
CA CYS A 322 1.98 -27.08 5.98
C CYS A 322 1.46 -27.20 7.43
N SER A 323 1.12 -28.42 7.87
CA SER A 323 0.77 -28.72 9.27
C SER A 323 1.94 -28.56 10.26
N LYS A 324 3.19 -28.68 9.78
CA LYS A 324 4.40 -28.37 10.54
C LYS A 324 5.27 -27.41 9.73
N TRP A 325 5.76 -26.36 10.36
CA TRP A 325 6.57 -25.32 9.71
C TRP A 325 8.05 -25.55 10.04
N GLY A 326 8.91 -25.26 9.06
CA GLY A 326 10.37 -25.39 9.13
C GLY A 326 11.07 -24.04 9.00
N SER A 327 12.30 -24.07 8.50
CA SER A 327 13.06 -22.84 8.20
C SER A 327 12.40 -22.08 7.03
N PRO A 328 12.17 -20.75 7.16
CA PRO A 328 11.67 -19.92 6.06
C PRO A 328 12.67 -19.82 4.90
N ASN A 329 13.94 -20.18 5.11
CA ASN A 329 15.00 -20.04 4.12
C ASN A 329 15.11 -21.25 3.17
N VAL A 330 14.18 -22.21 3.23
CA VAL A 330 14.14 -23.37 2.33
C VAL A 330 13.17 -23.10 1.19
N LEU A 331 13.69 -22.53 0.10
CA LEU A 331 12.93 -22.38 -1.14
C LEU A 331 12.87 -23.71 -1.91
N ARG A 332 11.76 -23.92 -2.61
CA ARG A 332 11.58 -25.00 -3.60
C ARG A 332 10.80 -24.45 -4.78
N PRO A 333 11.46 -23.76 -5.73
CA PRO A 333 10.80 -23.14 -6.88
C PRO A 333 10.02 -24.18 -7.70
N GLY A 334 8.71 -23.99 -7.83
CA GLY A 334 7.90 -24.77 -8.76
C GLY A 334 8.13 -24.34 -10.21
N ARG A 335 7.57 -25.09 -11.18
CA ARG A 335 7.66 -24.74 -12.61
C ARG A 335 7.27 -23.29 -12.88
N ARG A 336 6.25 -22.77 -12.21
CA ARG A 336 5.78 -21.38 -12.37
C ARG A 336 6.80 -20.33 -11.93
N ALA A 337 7.57 -20.62 -10.88
CA ALA A 337 8.68 -19.76 -10.47
C ALA A 337 9.84 -19.81 -11.47
N MET A 338 10.05 -20.93 -12.18
CA MET A 338 11.01 -21.02 -13.29
C MET A 338 10.49 -20.27 -14.53
N ASP A 339 9.20 -20.38 -14.87
CA ASP A 339 8.56 -19.61 -15.94
C ASP A 339 8.76 -18.10 -15.69
N LEU A 340 8.54 -17.63 -14.45
CA LEU A 340 8.77 -16.23 -14.02
C LEU A 340 10.25 -15.83 -14.01
N ALA A 341 11.16 -16.68 -13.51
CA ALA A 341 12.58 -16.39 -13.52
C ALA A 341 13.12 -16.18 -14.95
N ASN A 342 12.62 -16.97 -15.91
CA ASN A 342 12.93 -16.80 -17.33
C ASN A 342 12.37 -15.48 -17.89
N ALA A 343 11.13 -15.10 -17.55
CA ALA A 343 10.54 -13.83 -17.96
C ALA A 343 11.32 -12.63 -17.40
N ILE A 344 11.70 -12.66 -16.12
CA ILE A 344 12.55 -11.63 -15.49
C ILE A 344 13.94 -11.57 -16.16
N ALA A 345 14.56 -12.72 -16.45
CA ALA A 345 15.84 -12.76 -17.14
C ALA A 345 15.78 -12.15 -18.56
N GLN A 346 14.66 -12.32 -19.27
CA GLN A 346 14.42 -11.68 -20.57
C GLN A 346 14.21 -10.16 -20.46
N LEU A 347 13.50 -9.69 -19.43
CA LEU A 347 13.30 -8.26 -19.16
C LEU A 347 14.61 -7.54 -18.76
N LEU A 348 15.57 -8.27 -18.19
CA LEU A 348 16.86 -7.75 -17.75
C LEU A 348 17.99 -7.89 -18.78
N THR A 349 17.72 -8.31 -20.03
CA THR A 349 18.73 -8.25 -21.09
C THR A 349 19.11 -6.78 -21.38
N PRO A 350 20.36 -6.47 -21.78
CA PRO A 350 20.75 -5.09 -22.10
C PRO A 350 19.85 -4.45 -23.16
N GLU A 351 19.47 -5.22 -24.17
CA GLU A 351 18.60 -4.80 -25.29
C GLU A 351 17.23 -4.33 -24.78
N ASN A 352 16.58 -5.10 -23.89
CA ASN A 352 15.26 -4.75 -23.35
C ASN A 352 15.35 -3.69 -22.25
N LEU A 353 16.36 -3.77 -21.39
CA LEU A 353 16.50 -2.88 -20.23
C LEU A 353 16.84 -1.45 -20.63
N TYR A 354 17.84 -1.24 -21.49
CA TYR A 354 18.26 0.12 -21.86
C TYR A 354 17.26 0.81 -22.81
N SER A 355 16.61 0.06 -23.71
CA SER A 355 15.63 0.63 -24.66
C SER A 355 14.31 1.08 -24.03
N HIS A 356 14.03 0.65 -22.80
CA HIS A 356 12.80 1.01 -22.07
C HIS A 356 13.05 1.74 -20.74
N GLN A 357 14.27 2.23 -20.51
CA GLN A 357 14.54 3.13 -19.39
C GLN A 357 14.03 4.55 -19.69
N CYS A 358 13.47 5.20 -18.68
CA CYS A 358 13.06 6.61 -18.77
C CYS A 358 14.24 7.55 -18.53
N ILE A 359 15.23 7.46 -19.42
CA ILE A 359 16.34 8.38 -19.58
C ILE A 359 16.10 9.15 -20.88
N TRP A 360 16.42 10.44 -20.87
CA TRP A 360 16.51 11.27 -22.08
C TRP A 360 17.97 11.76 -22.18
N ASP A 361 18.55 11.66 -23.37
CA ASP A 361 19.90 12.14 -23.69
C ASP A 361 19.93 13.66 -23.96
#